data_AF-A0A831ZG10-F1
#
_entry.id   AF-A0A831ZG10-F1
#
_cell.length_a   1.000
_cell.length_b   1.000
_cell.length_c   1.000
_cell.angle_alpha   90.00
_cell.angle_beta   90.00
_cell.angle_gamma   90.00
#
_symmetry.space_group_name_H-M   'P 1'
#
loop_
_entity.id
_entity.type
_entity.pdbx_description
1 polymer ?
#
loop_
_entity_poly.entity_id
_entity_poly.type
_entity_poly.pdbx_seq_one_letter_code
_entity_poly.pdbx_strand_id
1 'polypeptide(L)' 'MLSRVIIVLVEPTHPGNIGATARAMKNMGLKRLHLVSPHHFPSADATSRA' A
#
# COMPACT_ATOMS: atom_id res chain seq x y z
N MET A 1 0.24 17.54 9.68
CA MET A 1 -1.18 17.45 9.30
C MET A 1 -1.58 16.04 8.81
N LEU A 2 -0.80 15.37 7.96
CA LEU A 2 -1.21 14.11 7.30
C LEU A 2 -1.15 12.82 8.14
N SER A 3 -0.62 12.85 9.37
CA SER A 3 -0.46 11.65 10.23
C SER A 3 -1.77 10.96 10.61
N ARG A 4 -2.91 11.64 10.43
CA ARG A 4 -4.25 11.11 10.71
C ARG A 4 -4.91 10.44 9.51
N VAL A 5 -4.37 10.60 8.31
CA VAL A 5 -4.91 9.98 7.09
C VAL A 5 -4.47 8.52 7.03
N ILE A 6 -5.42 7.64 6.74
CA ILE A 6 -5.20 6.21 6.56
C ILE A 6 -5.67 5.84 5.16
N ILE A 7 -4.78 5.24 4.39
CA ILE A 7 -5.13 4.63 3.11
C ILE A 7 -5.50 3.18 3.37
N VAL A 8 -6.68 2.77 2.88
CA VAL A 8 -7.18 1.39 3.04
C VAL A 8 -7.37 0.80 1.65
N LEU A 9 -6.68 -0.30 1.36
CA LEU A 9 -6.92 -1.10 0.15
C LEU A 9 -7.74 -2.33 0.53
N VAL A 10 -8.92 -2.47 -0.08
CA VAL A 10 -9.81 -3.60 0.14
C VAL A 10 -9.69 -4.57 -1.03
N GLU A 11 -9.41 -5.83 -0.71
CA GLU A 11 -9.26 -6.93 -1.65
C GLU A 11 -8.30 -6.63 -2.82
N PRO A 12 -7.10 -6.04 -2.60
CA PRO A 12 -6.16 -5.82 -3.69
C PRO A 12 -5.74 -7.16 -4.30
N THR A 13 -5.96 -7.29 -5.61
CA THR A 13 -5.69 -8.51 -6.36
C THR A 13 -4.22 -8.65 -6.75
N HIS A 14 -3.60 -7.54 -7.15
CA HIS A 14 -2.22 -7.50 -7.65
C HIS A 14 -1.26 -6.93 -6.59
N PRO A 15 -0.25 -7.70 -6.12
CA PRO A 15 0.69 -7.23 -5.10
C PRO A 15 1.46 -5.97 -5.52
N GLY A 16 1.79 -5.82 -6.80
CA GLY A 16 2.46 -4.63 -7.31
C GLY A 16 1.72 -3.31 -7.06
N ASN A 17 0.38 -3.34 -6.99
CA ASN A 17 -0.41 -2.14 -6.67
C ASN A 17 -0.26 -1.73 -5.21
N ILE A 18 -0.02 -2.68 -4.30
CA ILE A 18 0.27 -2.41 -2.89
C ILE A 18 1.61 -1.66 -2.78
N GLY A 19 2.64 -2.14 -3.49
CA GLY A 19 3.94 -1.48 -3.58
C GLY A 19 3.83 -0.07 -4.17
N ALA A 20 3.23 0.06 -5.35
CA ALA A 20 3.04 1.36 -6.01
C ALA A 20 2.26 2.35 -5.13
N THR A 21 1.25 1.87 -4.39
CA THR A 21 0.51 2.70 -3.41
C THR A 21 1.42 3.15 -2.28
N ALA A 22 2.21 2.25 -1.70
CA ALA A 22 3.17 2.61 -0.65
C ALA A 22 4.19 3.66 -1.13
N ARG A 23 4.69 3.53 -2.37
CA ARG A 23 5.59 4.51 -3.00
C ARG A 23 4.93 5.87 -3.16
N ALA A 24 3.71 5.91 -3.69
CA ALA A 24 2.94 7.14 -3.83
C ALA A 24 2.68 7.80 -2.47
N MET A 25 2.30 7.01 -1.47
CA MET A 25 2.10 7.49 -0.09
C MET A 25 3.37 8.12 0.48
N LYS A 26 4.53 7.48 0.31
CA LYS A 26 5.82 8.02 0.75
C LYS A 26 6.12 9.38 0.13
N ASN A 27 5.92 9.50 -1.19
CA ASN A 27 6.13 10.77 -1.91
C ASN A 27 5.18 11.88 -1.44
N MET A 28 3.99 11.52 -0.94
CA MET A 28 2.98 12.45 -0.42
C MET A 28 3.05 12.65 1.11
N GLY A 29 4.03 12.07 1.81
CA GLY A 29 4.15 12.18 3.27
C GLY A 29 3.09 11.42 4.07
N LEU A 30 2.38 10.48 3.43
CA LEU A 30 1.42 9.57 4.05
C LEU A 30 2.14 8.33 4.58
N LYS A 31 1.71 7.82 5.74
CA LYS A 31 2.46 6.77 6.46
C LYS A 31 1.64 5.56 6.89
N ARG A 32 0.32 5.58 6.73
CA ARG A 32 -0.58 4.56 7.30
C ARG A 32 -1.36 3.86 6.19
N LEU A 33 -0.92 2.65 5.84
CA LEU A 33 -1.56 1.78 4.85
C LEU A 33 -2.16 0.57 5.57
N HIS A 34 -3.44 0.31 5.35
CA HIS A 34 -4.11 -0.90 5.83
C HIS A 34 -4.59 -1.71 4.63
N LEU A 35 -4.41 -3.03 4.70
CA LEU A 35 -4.87 -3.96 3.69
C LEU A 35 -5.98 -4.81 4.31
N VAL A 36 -7.11 -4.89 3.62
CA VAL A 36 -8.22 -5.76 4.02
C VAL A 36 -8.33 -6.87 2.99
N SER A 37 -8.20 -8.12 3.44
CA SER A 37 -8.28 -9.33 2.61
C SER A 37 -7.44 -9.26 1.30
N PRO A 38 -6.15 -8.87 1.34
CA PRO A 38 -5.34 -8.87 0.13
C PRO A 38 -5.20 -10.29 -0.42
N HIS A 39 -5.36 -10.47 -1.74
CA HIS A 39 -5.26 -11.80 -2.34
C HIS A 39 -3.84 -12.38 -2.25
N HIS A 40 -2.83 -11.53 -2.39
CA HIS A 40 -1.42 -11.93 -2.40
C HIS A 40 -0.54 -10.89 -1.69
N PHE A 41 -0.36 -11.03 -0.38
CA PHE A 41 0.55 -10.19 0.40
C PHE A 41 0.94 -10.92 1.70
N PRO A 42 2.22 -10.92 2.13
CA PRO A 42 3.38 -10.24 1.55
C PRO A 42 3.83 -10.83 0.20
N SER A 43 4.50 -10.03 -0.64
CA SER A 43 4.97 -10.46 -1.96
C SER A 43 6.21 -9.68 -2.40
N ALA A 44 7.13 -10.36 -3.08
CA ALA A 44 8.33 -9.73 -3.65
C ALA A 44 7.98 -8.66 -4.71
N ASP A 45 6.89 -8.81 -5.46
CA ASP A 45 6.41 -7.81 -6.43
C ASP A 45 5.88 -6.54 -5.74
N ALA A 46 5.29 -6.67 -4.54
CA ALA A 46 4.94 -5.50 -3.74
C ALA A 46 6.21 -4.77 -3.27
N THR A 47 7.22 -5.51 -2.81
CA THR A 47 8.49 -4.92 -2.35
C THR A 47 9.26 -4.24 -3.50
N SER A 48 9.31 -4.84 -4.69
CA SER A 48 10.04 -4.27 -5.84
C SER A 48 9.43 -2.96 -6.35
N ARG A 49 8.12 -2.76 -6.11
CA ARG A 49 7.36 -1.57 -6.54
C ARG A 49 7.14 -0.53 -5.44
N ALA A 50 7.61 -0.76 -4.22
CA ALA A 50 7.50 0.15 -3.07
C ALA A 50 8.51 1.32 -3.10
#